data_AF-A0A4Y9ZXF2-F1
#
_entry.id   AF-A0A4Y9ZXF2-F1
#
_cell.length_a   1.000
_cell.length_b   1.000
_cell.length_c   1.000
_cell.angle_alpha   90.00
_cell.angle_beta   90.00
_cell.angle_gamma   90.00
#
_symmetry.space_group_name_H-M   'P 1'
#
loop_
_entity.id
_entity.type
_entity.pdbx_description
1 polymer ?
#
loop_
_entity_poly.entity_id
_entity_poly.type
_entity_poly.pdbx_seq_one_letter_code
_entity_poly.pdbx_strand_id
1 'polypeptide(L)'
;MESLFQLRAILHNVCRSGSVGDEQELFDSLVVNKPVLLNVFDVKPPSEAERRELQAGKTTIRGRQLTVNSDFANQAIFLANTLNCSEHYVATLINDVISRNPNLNTPQMLEAVVLEHHQRRRELADCLRFLLEAAERADALDATPLSIQLAAFVQDQILSLTGEKSLPSKVLSEIEKMEQGIAQAQTAKQNAPSNTAVQGTNISLGQDVYEARLGSLKFERRSLATVLFLVARQGYLTHIEVERIVPWLQNNPRHPMTYYLLTVLLGAFDPVDPDSRVGQLRQVLATTPSLLSRMKDKLQPSTEWTEPGLKATILLKWTLFLTEARHRDPSLEHKEGFRTEELETNVWNAVQGDAFSYLAISVAKLRREGTFPSGSYAGTVIRLPEAEQQPDLPDEDFRSAILQAFETLVRSAITHASSELRKIKQRQEDFNLANARSDRSRMFRSAS
;
A
#
# COMPACT_ATOMS: atom_id res chain seq x y z
N MET A 1 9.80 -20.55 -0.37
CA MET A 1 10.10 -19.40 -1.25
C MET A 1 11.54 -19.50 -1.74
N GLU A 2 11.72 -19.59 -3.05
CA GLU A 2 13.04 -19.59 -3.69
C GLU A 2 13.55 -18.15 -3.86
N SER A 3 14.86 -17.97 -4.14
CA SER A 3 15.40 -16.64 -4.42
C SER A 3 14.98 -16.17 -5.80
N LEU A 4 14.61 -14.90 -5.91
CA LEU A 4 14.21 -14.26 -7.17
C LEU A 4 15.28 -13.26 -7.64
N PHE A 5 16.50 -13.35 -7.10
CA PHE A 5 17.59 -12.41 -7.37
C PHE A 5 17.86 -12.20 -8.87
N GLN A 6 17.95 -13.30 -9.64
CA GLN A 6 18.20 -13.23 -11.08
C GLN A 6 17.04 -12.56 -11.83
N LEU A 7 15.81 -13.03 -11.61
CA LEU A 7 14.63 -12.43 -12.24
C LEU A 7 14.49 -10.94 -11.91
N ARG A 8 14.72 -10.57 -10.64
CA ARG A 8 14.73 -9.17 -10.20
C ARG A 8 15.76 -8.34 -10.96
N ALA A 9 16.98 -8.84 -11.12
CA ALA A 9 18.04 -8.12 -11.82
C ALA A 9 17.69 -7.89 -13.30
N ILE A 10 17.13 -8.90 -13.97
CA ILE A 10 16.67 -8.78 -15.36
C ILE A 10 15.55 -7.75 -15.47
N LEU A 11 14.50 -7.86 -14.64
CA LEU A 11 13.37 -6.94 -14.63
C LEU A 11 13.77 -5.49 -14.31
N HIS A 12 14.68 -5.29 -13.36
CA HIS A 12 15.22 -3.98 -13.04
C HIS A 12 15.92 -3.34 -14.24
N ASN A 13 16.71 -4.14 -14.99
CA ASN A 13 17.37 -3.65 -16.20
C ASN A 13 16.34 -3.27 -17.27
N VAL A 14 15.34 -4.12 -17.51
CA VAL A 14 14.25 -3.83 -18.46
C VAL A 14 13.54 -2.50 -18.12
N CYS A 15 13.21 -2.26 -16.85
CA CYS A 15 12.58 -1.01 -16.43
C CYS A 15 13.45 0.24 -16.66
N ARG A 16 14.78 0.09 -16.74
CA ARG A 16 15.73 1.21 -16.92
C ARG A 16 16.14 1.43 -18.38
N SER A 17 16.41 0.36 -19.12
CA SER A 17 16.91 0.42 -20.50
C SER A 17 15.84 0.20 -21.55
N GLY A 18 14.65 -0.26 -21.17
CA GLY A 18 13.57 -0.65 -22.10
C GLY A 18 13.89 -1.89 -22.94
N SER A 19 14.98 -2.60 -22.64
CA SER A 19 15.51 -3.73 -23.42
C SER A 19 16.19 -4.77 -22.53
N VAL A 20 16.28 -6.00 -23.03
CA VAL A 20 17.03 -7.10 -22.43
C VAL A 20 17.85 -7.81 -23.52
N GLY A 21 19.00 -8.39 -23.15
CA GLY A 21 19.85 -9.11 -24.10
C GLY A 21 19.21 -10.40 -24.62
N ASP A 22 18.47 -11.10 -23.77
CA ASP A 22 17.75 -12.33 -24.11
C ASP A 22 16.29 -12.24 -23.58
N GLU A 23 15.35 -11.95 -24.49
CA GLU A 23 13.93 -11.90 -24.16
C GLU A 23 13.37 -13.29 -23.82
N GLN A 24 13.89 -14.35 -24.44
CA GLN A 24 13.42 -15.71 -24.22
C GLN A 24 13.78 -16.15 -22.79
N GLU A 25 15.02 -15.90 -22.34
CA GLU A 25 15.45 -16.18 -20.96
C GLU A 25 14.56 -15.47 -19.93
N LEU A 26 14.17 -14.22 -20.20
CA LEU A 26 13.27 -13.46 -19.34
C LEU A 26 11.90 -14.13 -19.23
N PHE A 27 11.27 -14.48 -20.36
CA PHE A 27 9.93 -15.10 -20.32
C PHE A 27 9.95 -16.52 -19.76
N ASP A 28 10.98 -17.32 -20.04
CA ASP A 28 11.17 -18.63 -19.42
C ASP A 28 11.29 -18.48 -17.90
N SER A 29 12.10 -17.51 -17.43
CA SER A 29 12.23 -17.18 -16.00
C SER A 29 10.91 -16.74 -15.38
N LEU A 30 10.11 -15.94 -16.08
CA LEU A 30 8.79 -15.49 -15.61
C LEU A 30 7.81 -16.66 -15.49
N VAL A 31 7.79 -17.58 -16.46
CA VAL A 31 6.93 -18.77 -16.42
C VAL A 31 7.30 -19.67 -15.25
N VAL A 32 8.59 -19.94 -15.03
CA VAL A 32 9.07 -20.75 -13.91
C VAL A 32 8.71 -20.13 -12.56
N ASN A 33 8.86 -18.80 -12.42
CA ASN A 33 8.67 -18.11 -11.14
C ASN A 33 7.23 -17.62 -10.90
N LYS A 34 6.32 -17.76 -11.88
CA LYS A 34 4.91 -17.37 -11.76
C LYS A 34 4.23 -17.86 -10.47
N PRO A 35 4.36 -19.13 -10.04
CA PRO A 35 3.71 -19.59 -8.82
C PRO A 35 4.17 -18.83 -7.57
N VAL A 36 5.45 -18.45 -7.51
CA VAL A 36 6.02 -17.68 -6.39
C VAL A 36 5.49 -16.25 -6.41
N LEU A 37 5.43 -15.62 -7.58
CA LEU A 37 4.88 -14.26 -7.74
C LEU A 37 3.39 -14.18 -7.34
N LEU A 38 2.59 -15.21 -7.67
CA LEU A 38 1.17 -15.26 -7.33
C LEU A 38 0.88 -15.58 -5.86
N ASN A 39 1.79 -16.27 -5.18
CA ASN A 39 1.64 -16.66 -3.78
C ASN A 39 2.41 -15.70 -2.87
N VAL A 40 2.30 -14.40 -3.10
CA VAL A 40 2.93 -13.30 -2.34
C VAL A 40 3.18 -13.66 -0.88
N PHE A 41 4.45 -13.80 -0.52
CA PHE A 41 4.90 -14.09 0.85
C PHE A 41 4.34 -15.36 1.51
N ASP A 42 3.76 -16.26 0.72
CA ASP A 42 3.22 -17.54 1.18
C ASP A 42 4.36 -18.50 1.56
N VAL A 43 4.73 -18.38 2.82
CA VAL A 43 5.54 -19.36 3.52
C VAL A 43 4.63 -20.00 4.56
N LYS A 44 4.60 -21.34 4.56
CA LYS A 44 3.79 -22.10 5.52
C LYS A 44 4.11 -21.67 6.96
N PRO A 45 3.11 -21.66 7.87
CA PRO A 45 3.35 -21.41 9.28
C PRO A 45 4.18 -22.54 9.92
N PRO A 46 4.70 -22.34 11.15
CA PRO A 46 5.36 -23.39 11.92
C PRO A 46 4.49 -24.64 12.07
N SER A 47 5.10 -25.82 12.07
CA SER A 47 4.40 -27.10 12.10
C SER A 47 5.02 -28.07 13.09
N GLU A 48 4.21 -28.57 14.02
CA GLU A 48 4.65 -29.58 14.99
C GLU A 48 5.11 -30.88 14.32
N ALA A 49 4.58 -31.21 13.13
CA ALA A 49 5.04 -32.35 12.35
C ALA A 49 6.47 -32.12 11.80
N GLU A 50 6.73 -30.94 11.22
CA GLU A 50 8.05 -30.60 10.68
C GLU A 50 9.11 -30.51 11.80
N ARG A 51 8.70 -29.98 12.97
CA ARG A 51 9.52 -29.94 14.16
C ARG A 51 9.95 -31.32 14.65
N ARG A 52 9.01 -32.27 14.72
CA ARG A 52 9.30 -33.66 15.11
C ARG A 52 10.21 -34.35 14.10
N GLU A 53 10.03 -34.10 12.81
CA GLU A 53 10.90 -34.65 11.76
C GLU A 53 12.35 -34.16 11.95
N LEU A 54 12.54 -32.85 12.14
CA LEU A 54 13.86 -32.26 12.40
C LEU A 54 14.51 -32.80 13.67
N GLN A 55 13.75 -32.91 14.77
CA GLN A 55 14.25 -33.49 16.02
C GLN A 55 14.62 -34.97 15.89
N ALA A 56 13.98 -35.71 14.98
CA ALA A 56 14.35 -37.07 14.63
C ALA A 56 15.60 -37.16 13.73
N GLY A 57 16.25 -36.02 13.44
CA GLY A 57 17.46 -35.93 12.63
C GLY A 57 17.20 -36.04 11.12
N LYS A 58 15.98 -35.79 10.66
CA LYS A 58 15.60 -35.83 9.24
C LYS A 58 14.99 -34.52 8.80
N THR A 59 15.23 -34.13 7.56
CA THR A 59 14.53 -33.01 6.94
C THR A 59 14.44 -33.23 5.44
N THR A 60 13.48 -32.57 4.81
CA THR A 60 13.36 -32.54 3.35
C THR A 60 13.76 -31.16 2.85
N ILE A 61 14.86 -31.07 2.10
CA ILE A 61 15.34 -29.83 1.47
C ILE A 61 15.27 -30.03 -0.04
N ARG A 62 14.51 -29.16 -0.73
CA ARG A 62 14.30 -29.21 -2.19
C ARG A 62 13.89 -30.60 -2.71
N GLY A 63 12.98 -31.26 -1.98
CA GLY A 63 12.47 -32.60 -2.32
C GLY A 63 13.45 -33.75 -2.06
N ARG A 64 14.63 -33.49 -1.46
CA ARG A 64 15.60 -34.51 -1.06
C ARG A 64 15.61 -34.66 0.44
N GLN A 65 15.52 -35.90 0.91
CA GLN A 65 15.64 -36.21 2.33
C GLN A 65 17.12 -36.16 2.75
N LEU A 66 17.41 -35.40 3.80
CA LEU A 66 18.74 -35.22 4.36
C LEU A 66 18.74 -35.54 5.85
N THR A 67 19.84 -36.12 6.32
CA THR A 67 20.08 -36.34 7.74
C THR A 67 20.74 -35.10 8.33
N VAL A 68 20.22 -34.62 9.46
CA VAL A 68 20.73 -33.44 10.16
C VAL A 68 21.07 -33.78 11.61
N ASN A 69 22.03 -33.04 12.19
CA ASN A 69 22.40 -33.20 13.59
C ASN A 69 21.46 -32.41 14.52
N SER A 70 21.58 -32.62 15.83
CA SER A 70 20.78 -31.94 16.85
C SER A 70 20.94 -30.42 16.81
N ASP A 71 22.15 -29.93 16.54
CA ASP A 71 22.44 -28.50 16.53
C ASP A 71 21.72 -27.80 15.38
N PHE A 72 21.77 -28.38 14.18
CA PHE A 72 21.03 -27.89 13.03
C PHE A 72 19.53 -27.88 13.30
N ALA A 73 18.98 -28.95 13.88
CA ALA A 73 17.57 -29.02 14.23
C ALA A 73 17.16 -27.91 15.19
N ASN A 74 17.94 -27.69 16.26
CA ASN A 74 17.69 -26.64 17.25
C ASN A 74 17.76 -25.23 16.61
N GLN A 75 18.74 -24.99 15.74
CA GLN A 75 18.90 -23.72 15.02
C GLN A 75 17.74 -23.46 14.06
N ALA A 76 17.33 -24.47 13.29
CA ALA A 76 16.20 -24.36 12.37
C ALA A 76 14.88 -24.08 13.10
N ILE A 77 14.62 -24.79 14.21
CA ILE A 77 13.42 -24.60 15.03
C ILE A 77 13.42 -23.21 15.69
N PHE A 78 14.57 -22.76 16.22
CA PHE A 78 14.70 -21.43 16.79
C PHE A 78 14.36 -20.34 15.77
N LEU A 79 15.00 -20.39 14.59
CA LEU A 79 14.77 -19.43 13.52
C LEU A 79 13.35 -19.48 12.95
N ALA A 80 12.75 -20.67 12.83
CA ALA A 80 11.36 -20.86 12.43
C ALA A 80 10.39 -20.17 13.39
N ASN A 81 10.62 -20.27 14.70
CA ASN A 81 9.85 -19.54 15.70
C ASN A 81 10.09 -18.03 15.61
N THR A 82 11.33 -17.59 15.43
CA THR A 82 11.67 -16.16 15.29
C THR A 82 11.01 -15.52 14.07
N LEU A 83 11.02 -16.23 12.94
CA LEU A 83 10.46 -15.76 11.66
C LEU A 83 8.97 -16.09 11.50
N ASN A 84 8.40 -16.87 12.41
CA ASN A 84 7.04 -17.40 12.38
C ASN A 84 6.71 -18.11 11.05
N CYS A 85 7.55 -19.06 10.64
CA CYS A 85 7.38 -19.82 9.41
C CYS A 85 7.85 -21.28 9.55
N SER A 86 7.62 -22.06 8.50
CA SER A 86 7.92 -23.50 8.41
C SER A 86 9.38 -23.81 8.71
N GLU A 87 9.58 -24.83 9.54
CA GLU A 87 10.89 -25.34 9.88
C GLU A 87 11.64 -25.91 8.67
N HIS A 88 10.95 -26.58 7.72
CA HIS A 88 11.60 -27.03 6.47
C HIS A 88 12.05 -25.88 5.57
N TYR A 89 11.27 -24.80 5.52
CA TYR A 89 11.66 -23.61 4.77
C TYR A 89 12.93 -22.99 5.38
N VAL A 90 12.97 -22.85 6.71
CA VAL A 90 14.17 -22.35 7.40
C VAL A 90 15.37 -23.28 7.23
N ALA A 91 15.19 -24.60 7.30
CA ALA A 91 16.25 -25.57 7.01
C ALA A 91 16.83 -25.38 5.60
N THR A 92 15.97 -25.08 4.61
CA THR A 92 16.41 -24.75 3.25
C THR A 92 17.21 -23.45 3.22
N LEU A 93 16.79 -22.42 3.97
CA LEU A 93 17.54 -21.16 4.06
C LEU A 93 18.92 -21.34 4.69
N ILE A 94 19.01 -22.11 5.79
CA ILE A 94 20.30 -22.44 6.43
C ILE A 94 21.22 -23.10 5.42
N ASN A 95 20.72 -24.12 4.71
CA ASN A 95 21.50 -24.82 3.69
C ASN A 95 21.98 -23.87 2.58
N ASP A 96 21.13 -22.97 2.10
CA ASP A 96 21.46 -22.00 1.06
C ASP A 96 22.50 -20.96 1.52
N VAL A 97 22.43 -20.53 2.79
CA VAL A 97 23.39 -19.60 3.39
C VAL A 97 24.77 -20.27 3.55
N ILE A 98 24.81 -21.48 4.10
CA ILE A 98 26.06 -22.24 4.30
C ILE A 98 26.69 -22.59 2.95
N SER A 99 25.88 -22.99 1.95
CA SER A 99 26.40 -23.34 0.62
C SER A 99 27.06 -22.16 -0.09
N ARG A 100 26.58 -20.93 0.13
CA ARG A 100 27.15 -19.70 -0.44
C ARG A 100 28.30 -19.15 0.39
N ASN A 101 28.26 -19.34 1.72
CA ASN A 101 29.23 -18.80 2.66
C ASN A 101 29.67 -19.89 3.65
N PRO A 102 30.55 -20.83 3.24
CA PRO A 102 30.89 -22.01 4.04
C PRO A 102 31.71 -21.69 5.30
N ASN A 103 32.28 -20.48 5.38
CA ASN A 103 33.17 -20.06 6.47
C ASN A 103 32.45 -19.32 7.60
N LEU A 104 31.13 -19.18 7.55
CA LEU A 104 30.38 -18.50 8.62
C LEU A 104 30.40 -19.34 9.90
N ASN A 105 30.64 -18.67 11.03
CA ASN A 105 30.39 -19.30 12.33
C ASN A 105 28.88 -19.37 12.63
N THR A 106 28.50 -20.11 13.67
CA THR A 106 27.07 -20.34 13.97
C THR A 106 26.28 -19.04 14.22
N PRO A 107 26.73 -18.09 15.07
CA PRO A 107 26.04 -16.81 15.21
C PRO A 107 25.84 -16.08 13.88
N GLN A 108 26.91 -15.93 13.08
CA GLN A 108 26.83 -15.26 11.77
C GLN A 108 25.89 -15.96 10.80
N MET A 109 25.82 -17.30 10.83
CA MET A 109 24.89 -18.07 10.01
C MET A 109 23.44 -17.76 10.41
N LEU A 110 23.13 -17.74 11.72
CA LEU A 110 21.79 -17.43 12.21
C LEU A 110 21.32 -16.04 11.76
N GLU A 111 22.21 -15.04 11.89
CA GLU A 111 21.97 -13.67 11.44
C GLU A 111 21.74 -13.62 9.94
N ALA A 112 22.60 -14.26 9.15
CA ALA A 112 22.51 -14.31 7.70
C ALA A 112 21.21 -14.98 7.22
N VAL A 113 20.68 -15.98 7.93
CA VAL A 113 19.40 -16.62 7.58
C VAL A 113 18.21 -15.69 7.80
N VAL A 114 18.21 -14.90 8.88
CA VAL A 114 17.19 -13.87 9.12
C VAL A 114 17.21 -12.85 7.97
N LEU A 115 18.40 -12.37 7.60
CA LEU A 115 18.56 -11.41 6.50
C LEU A 115 18.15 -12.01 5.15
N GLU A 116 18.54 -13.25 4.86
CA GLU A 116 18.17 -13.96 3.62
C GLU A 116 16.65 -14.11 3.47
N HIS A 117 15.93 -14.42 4.55
CA HIS A 117 14.47 -14.50 4.53
C HIS A 117 13.83 -13.19 4.05
N HIS A 118 14.25 -12.08 4.64
CA HIS A 118 13.74 -10.75 4.30
C HIS A 118 14.21 -10.29 2.91
N GLN A 119 15.43 -10.67 2.51
CA GLN A 119 15.96 -10.38 1.19
C GLN A 119 15.13 -11.05 0.08
N ARG A 120 14.74 -12.32 0.23
CA ARG A 120 13.87 -13.01 -0.75
C ARG A 120 12.49 -12.36 -0.87
N ARG A 121 11.94 -11.90 0.26
CA ARG A 121 10.66 -11.18 0.28
C ARG A 121 10.77 -9.83 -0.43
N ARG A 122 11.85 -9.09 -0.18
CA ARG A 122 12.14 -7.86 -0.92
C ARG A 122 12.28 -8.11 -2.42
N GLU A 123 12.98 -9.17 -2.81
CA GLU A 123 13.16 -9.52 -4.23
C GLU A 123 11.82 -9.81 -4.91
N LEU A 124 10.92 -10.53 -4.25
CA LEU A 124 9.57 -10.79 -4.75
C LEU A 124 8.77 -9.50 -4.93
N ALA A 125 8.74 -8.63 -3.91
CA ALA A 125 8.02 -7.37 -3.99
C ALA A 125 8.59 -6.46 -5.11
N ASP A 126 9.91 -6.44 -5.28
CA ASP A 126 10.56 -5.72 -6.38
C ASP A 126 10.20 -6.31 -7.74
N CYS A 127 10.17 -7.65 -7.89
CA CYS A 127 9.76 -8.27 -9.16
C CYS A 127 8.33 -7.88 -9.54
N LEU A 128 7.38 -7.93 -8.58
CA LEU A 128 6.01 -7.50 -8.81
C LEU A 128 5.93 -6.02 -9.18
N ARG A 129 6.66 -5.16 -8.46
CA ARG A 129 6.73 -3.74 -8.75
C ARG A 129 7.26 -3.48 -10.16
N PHE A 130 8.39 -4.06 -10.53
CA PHE A 130 8.98 -3.88 -11.86
C PHE A 130 8.06 -4.40 -12.98
N LEU A 131 7.41 -5.54 -12.78
CA LEU A 131 6.43 -6.04 -13.75
C LEU A 131 5.27 -5.06 -13.95
N LEU A 132 4.71 -4.53 -12.87
CA LEU A 132 3.60 -3.58 -12.94
C LEU A 132 4.04 -2.23 -13.56
N GLU A 133 5.23 -1.73 -13.22
CA GLU A 133 5.80 -0.53 -13.84
C GLU A 133 6.10 -0.74 -15.34
N ALA A 134 6.58 -1.93 -15.74
CA ALA A 134 6.80 -2.27 -17.14
C ALA A 134 5.48 -2.36 -17.90
N ALA A 135 4.44 -2.95 -17.28
CA ALA A 135 3.11 -3.02 -17.85
C ALA A 135 2.49 -1.62 -18.04
N GLU A 136 2.67 -0.71 -17.09
CA GLU A 136 2.19 0.66 -17.20
C GLU A 136 2.86 1.44 -18.34
N ARG A 137 4.14 1.18 -18.63
CA ARG A 137 4.84 1.77 -19.78
C ARG A 137 4.28 1.30 -21.13
N ALA A 138 3.53 0.21 -21.18
CA ALA A 138 2.91 -0.25 -22.43
C ALA A 138 1.80 0.68 -22.93
N ASP A 139 1.25 1.53 -22.05
CA ASP A 139 0.25 2.53 -22.41
C ASP A 139 0.89 3.85 -22.92
N ALA A 140 2.22 3.96 -22.91
CA ALA A 140 2.93 5.14 -23.41
C ALA A 140 3.01 5.15 -24.95
N LEU A 141 3.08 6.35 -25.53
CA LEU A 141 3.19 6.52 -27.00
C LEU A 141 4.47 5.90 -27.58
N ASP A 142 5.51 5.78 -26.77
CA ASP A 142 6.82 5.21 -27.09
C ASP A 142 7.02 3.79 -26.50
N ALA A 143 5.92 3.08 -26.23
CA ALA A 143 5.96 1.71 -25.73
C ALA A 143 6.80 0.79 -26.63
N THR A 144 7.70 0.01 -26.00
CA THR A 144 8.52 -0.97 -26.72
C THR A 144 7.74 -2.27 -26.92
N PRO A 145 8.08 -3.10 -27.93
CA PRO A 145 7.46 -4.42 -28.08
C PRO A 145 7.56 -5.27 -26.81
N LEU A 146 8.69 -5.16 -26.10
CA LEU A 146 8.91 -5.84 -24.83
C LEU A 146 7.96 -5.35 -23.72
N SER A 147 7.72 -4.04 -23.58
CA SER A 147 6.77 -3.54 -22.57
C SER A 147 5.35 -4.01 -22.86
N ILE A 148 4.95 -4.06 -24.13
CA ILE A 148 3.64 -4.58 -24.57
C ILE A 148 3.50 -6.07 -24.21
N GLN A 149 4.53 -6.89 -24.49
CA GLN A 149 4.50 -8.32 -24.13
C GLN A 149 4.48 -8.54 -22.62
N LEU A 150 5.24 -7.76 -21.86
CA LEU A 150 5.22 -7.81 -20.39
C LEU A 150 3.86 -7.38 -19.84
N ALA A 151 3.23 -6.37 -20.43
CA ALA A 151 1.88 -5.97 -20.07
C ALA A 151 0.89 -7.12 -20.30
N ALA A 152 0.93 -7.78 -21.45
CA ALA A 152 0.10 -8.96 -21.71
C ALA A 152 0.33 -10.07 -20.67
N PHE A 153 1.59 -10.38 -20.36
CA PHE A 153 1.91 -11.37 -19.31
C PHE A 153 1.32 -10.97 -17.95
N VAL A 154 1.49 -9.72 -17.52
CA VAL A 154 0.95 -9.22 -16.25
C VAL A 154 -0.57 -9.35 -16.23
N GLN A 155 -1.24 -8.97 -17.30
CA GLN A 155 -2.70 -8.97 -17.39
C GLN A 155 -3.26 -10.40 -17.37
N ASP A 156 -2.71 -11.29 -18.20
CA ASP A 156 -3.25 -12.63 -18.42
C ASP A 156 -2.79 -13.64 -17.37
N GLN A 157 -1.59 -13.45 -16.80
CA GLN A 157 -0.95 -14.45 -15.94
C GLN A 157 -0.85 -14.02 -14.48
N ILE A 158 -0.78 -12.71 -14.19
CA ILE A 158 -0.58 -12.20 -12.83
C ILE A 158 -1.87 -11.61 -12.25
N LEU A 159 -2.62 -10.82 -13.04
CA LEU A 159 -3.82 -10.11 -12.61
C LEU A 159 -5.14 -10.75 -13.06
N SER A 160 -5.09 -11.94 -13.68
CA SER A 160 -6.27 -12.62 -14.23
C SER A 160 -7.19 -13.26 -13.18
N LEU A 161 -6.68 -13.55 -11.98
CA LEU A 161 -7.49 -14.09 -10.90
C LEU A 161 -8.33 -12.99 -10.23
N THR A 162 -9.60 -13.30 -9.95
CA THR A 162 -10.52 -12.41 -9.23
C THR A 162 -10.86 -12.97 -7.83
N GLY A 163 -11.51 -12.15 -7.00
CA GLY A 163 -11.91 -12.56 -5.66
C GLY A 163 -10.75 -12.60 -4.66
N GLU A 164 -10.92 -13.34 -3.56
CA GLU A 164 -9.92 -13.46 -2.48
C GLU A 164 -8.59 -14.08 -2.92
N LYS A 165 -8.59 -14.81 -4.05
CA LYS A 165 -7.39 -15.42 -4.63
C LYS A 165 -6.63 -14.48 -5.55
N SER A 166 -7.18 -13.31 -5.84
CA SER A 166 -6.56 -12.29 -6.69
C SER A 166 -5.28 -11.74 -6.06
N LEU A 167 -4.35 -11.27 -6.89
CA LEU A 167 -3.14 -10.61 -6.41
C LEU A 167 -3.44 -9.41 -5.48
N PRO A 168 -4.37 -8.48 -5.82
CA PRO A 168 -4.68 -7.35 -4.95
C PRO A 168 -5.16 -7.77 -3.56
N SER A 169 -6.07 -8.75 -3.48
CA SER A 169 -6.57 -9.30 -2.22
C SER A 169 -5.46 -9.93 -1.38
N LYS A 170 -4.56 -10.70 -2.00
CA LYS A 170 -3.41 -11.31 -1.31
C LYS A 170 -2.42 -10.27 -0.80
N VAL A 171 -2.05 -9.30 -1.64
CA VAL A 171 -1.15 -8.20 -1.26
C VAL A 171 -1.73 -7.42 -0.07
N LEU A 172 -3.02 -7.07 -0.11
CA LEU A 172 -3.68 -6.38 1.00
C LEU A 172 -3.68 -7.20 2.29
N SER A 173 -3.97 -8.51 2.20
CA SER A 173 -3.91 -9.40 3.37
C SER A 173 -2.50 -9.50 3.96
N GLU A 174 -1.45 -9.50 3.14
CA GLU A 174 -0.08 -9.51 3.65
C GLU A 174 0.31 -8.17 4.30
N ILE A 175 -0.13 -7.03 3.76
CA ILE A 175 0.04 -5.71 4.39
C ILE A 175 -0.60 -5.67 5.79
N GLU A 176 -1.77 -6.29 5.95
CA GLU A 176 -2.48 -6.38 7.24
C GLU A 176 -1.77 -7.33 8.21
N LYS A 177 -1.40 -8.54 7.78
CA LYS A 177 -0.71 -9.55 8.63
C LYS A 177 0.62 -9.05 9.19
N MET A 178 1.35 -8.24 8.43
CA MET A 178 2.64 -7.70 8.85
C MET A 178 2.59 -6.82 10.10
N GLU A 179 1.43 -6.27 10.46
CA GLU A 179 1.25 -5.51 11.70
C GLU A 179 1.70 -6.33 12.93
N GLN A 180 1.24 -7.58 13.01
CA GLN A 180 1.58 -8.48 14.09
C GLN A 180 3.08 -8.79 14.10
N GLY A 181 3.67 -9.04 12.92
CA GLY A 181 5.10 -9.32 12.80
C GLY A 181 5.97 -8.13 13.22
N ILE A 182 5.57 -6.90 12.88
CA ILE A 182 6.23 -5.66 13.28
C ILE A 182 6.17 -5.48 14.80
N ALA A 183 5.00 -5.66 15.41
CA ALA A 183 4.83 -5.58 16.85
C ALA A 183 5.71 -6.61 17.60
N GLN A 184 5.71 -7.86 17.12
CA GLN A 184 6.56 -8.91 17.67
C GLN A 184 8.06 -8.60 17.53
N ALA A 185 8.50 -8.10 16.37
CA ALA A 185 9.88 -7.70 16.15
C ALA A 185 10.30 -6.55 17.07
N GLN A 186 9.42 -5.57 17.29
CA GLN A 186 9.65 -4.44 18.18
C GLN A 186 9.82 -4.91 19.64
N THR A 187 8.94 -5.78 20.12
CA THR A 187 9.07 -6.37 21.46
C THR A 187 10.32 -7.23 21.60
N ALA A 188 10.65 -8.04 20.58
CA ALA A 188 11.86 -8.85 20.60
C ALA A 188 13.13 -7.99 20.66
N LYS A 189 13.18 -6.89 19.90
CA LYS A 189 14.28 -5.91 19.93
C LYS A 189 14.52 -5.34 21.33
N GLN A 190 13.45 -5.00 22.05
CA GLN A 190 13.55 -4.41 23.40
C GLN A 190 14.12 -5.38 24.45
N ASN A 191 13.92 -6.68 24.26
CA ASN A 191 14.36 -7.73 25.18
C ASN A 191 15.64 -8.44 24.72
N ALA A 192 16.23 -8.00 23.60
CA ALA A 192 17.37 -8.69 22.99
C ALA A 192 18.69 -8.41 23.73
N PRO A 193 19.60 -9.39 23.80
CA PRO A 193 20.99 -9.15 24.21
C PRO A 193 21.73 -8.31 23.16
N SER A 194 22.89 -7.75 23.53
CA SER A 194 23.68 -6.92 22.62
C SER A 194 24.23 -7.70 21.42
N ASN A 195 24.58 -8.98 21.60
CA ASN A 195 25.16 -9.82 20.54
C ASN A 195 24.38 -11.13 20.41
N THR A 196 24.37 -11.70 19.20
CA THR A 196 23.90 -13.06 18.96
C THR A 196 24.77 -14.06 19.72
N ALA A 197 24.14 -14.98 20.44
CA ALA A 197 24.84 -15.97 21.24
C ALA A 197 24.21 -17.36 21.09
N VAL A 198 25.06 -18.37 21.09
CA VAL A 198 24.69 -19.79 21.07
C VAL A 198 25.42 -20.49 22.21
N GLN A 199 24.66 -20.98 23.20
CA GLN A 199 25.19 -21.73 24.35
C GLN A 199 24.41 -23.03 24.51
N GLY A 200 24.90 -24.10 23.90
CA GLY A 200 24.18 -25.37 23.82
C GLY A 200 22.86 -25.20 23.07
N THR A 201 21.74 -25.49 23.72
CA THR A 201 20.39 -25.31 23.16
C THR A 201 19.84 -23.89 23.33
N ASN A 202 20.50 -23.03 24.11
CA ASN A 202 20.07 -21.65 24.31
C ASN A 202 20.61 -20.79 23.18
N ILE A 203 19.72 -20.31 22.32
CA ILE A 203 20.02 -19.46 21.18
C ILE A 203 19.33 -18.12 21.38
N SER A 204 20.05 -17.01 21.17
CA SER A 204 19.50 -15.66 21.16
C SER A 204 20.12 -14.85 20.03
N LEU A 205 19.31 -14.01 19.39
CA LEU A 205 19.78 -13.07 18.37
C LEU A 205 20.11 -11.72 19.01
N GLY A 206 21.12 -11.04 18.47
CA GLY A 206 21.50 -9.69 18.86
C GLY A 206 20.40 -8.66 18.59
N GLN A 207 20.48 -7.54 19.31
CA GLN A 207 19.58 -6.41 19.17
C GLN A 207 19.60 -5.82 17.74
N ASP A 208 20.77 -5.77 17.12
CA ASP A 208 20.99 -5.32 15.74
C ASP A 208 20.26 -6.19 14.71
N VAL A 209 20.22 -7.50 14.92
CA VAL A 209 19.47 -8.44 14.07
C VAL A 209 17.97 -8.17 14.14
N TYR A 210 17.44 -7.97 15.35
CA TYR A 210 16.01 -7.63 15.53
C TYR A 210 15.67 -6.25 14.99
N GLU A 211 16.61 -5.29 15.07
CA GLU A 211 16.48 -3.98 14.44
C GLU A 211 16.44 -4.09 12.91
N ALA A 212 17.35 -4.86 12.31
CA ALA A 212 17.36 -5.11 10.87
C ALA A 212 16.09 -5.83 10.40
N ARG A 213 15.59 -6.80 11.19
CA ARG A 213 14.30 -7.48 10.95
C ARG A 213 13.12 -6.51 11.01
N LEU A 214 13.06 -5.67 12.04
CA LEU A 214 12.01 -4.65 12.17
C LEU A 214 12.02 -3.69 10.98
N GLY A 215 13.20 -3.19 10.61
CA GLY A 215 13.38 -2.34 9.43
C GLY A 215 12.93 -3.04 8.14
N SER A 216 13.27 -4.32 7.98
CA SER A 216 12.88 -5.13 6.83
C SER A 216 11.35 -5.31 6.75
N LEU A 217 10.69 -5.63 7.85
CA LEU A 217 9.22 -5.77 7.88
C LEU A 217 8.51 -4.45 7.55
N LYS A 218 8.96 -3.33 8.11
CA LYS A 218 8.44 -1.99 7.76
C LYS A 218 8.65 -1.70 6.26
N PHE A 219 9.84 -2.00 5.74
CA PHE A 219 10.16 -1.80 4.33
C PHE A 219 9.26 -2.65 3.43
N GLU A 220 9.18 -3.96 3.67
CA GLU A 220 8.37 -4.90 2.87
C GLU A 220 6.90 -4.51 2.85
N ARG A 221 6.34 -4.08 4.00
CA ARG A 221 4.95 -3.61 4.09
C ARG A 221 4.69 -2.41 3.18
N ARG A 222 5.62 -1.47 3.13
CA ARG A 222 5.56 -0.30 2.25
C ARG A 222 5.74 -0.71 0.78
N SER A 223 6.67 -1.62 0.48
CA SER A 223 6.85 -2.15 -0.88
C SER A 223 5.59 -2.83 -1.41
N LEU A 224 4.90 -3.63 -0.59
CA LEU A 224 3.62 -4.22 -0.96
C LEU A 224 2.53 -3.16 -1.17
N ALA A 225 2.53 -2.08 -0.39
CA ALA A 225 1.60 -0.98 -0.59
C ALA A 225 1.84 -0.27 -1.93
N THR A 226 3.10 -0.11 -2.33
CA THR A 226 3.46 0.39 -3.66
C THR A 226 2.98 -0.55 -4.77
N VAL A 227 3.15 -1.87 -4.60
CA VAL A 227 2.60 -2.87 -5.53
C VAL A 227 1.07 -2.72 -5.64
N LEU A 228 0.36 -2.60 -4.52
CA LEU A 228 -1.10 -2.42 -4.51
C LEU A 228 -1.53 -1.11 -5.20
N PHE A 229 -0.73 -0.04 -5.04
CA PHE A 229 -0.99 1.23 -5.73
C PHE A 229 -0.83 1.10 -7.25
N LEU A 230 0.21 0.41 -7.73
CA LEU A 230 0.40 0.17 -9.16
C LEU A 230 -0.73 -0.70 -9.75
N VAL A 231 -1.19 -1.70 -9.00
CA VAL A 231 -2.39 -2.49 -9.34
C VAL A 231 -3.63 -1.59 -9.46
N ALA A 232 -3.82 -0.64 -8.54
CA ALA A 232 -4.94 0.30 -8.57
C ALA A 232 -4.90 1.24 -9.78
N ARG A 233 -3.71 1.72 -10.16
CA ARG A 233 -3.51 2.54 -11.37
C ARG A 233 -3.91 1.79 -12.64
N GLN A 234 -3.67 0.48 -12.68
CA GLN A 234 -4.08 -0.37 -13.81
C GLN A 234 -5.56 -0.78 -13.77
N GLY A 235 -6.34 -0.31 -12.79
CA GLY A 235 -7.79 -0.56 -12.72
C GLY A 235 -8.18 -1.93 -12.17
N TYR A 236 -7.25 -2.67 -11.56
CA TYR A 236 -7.47 -4.04 -11.07
C TYR A 236 -7.94 -4.14 -9.62
N LEU A 237 -8.19 -3.01 -8.94
CA LEU A 237 -8.92 -3.06 -7.68
C LEU A 237 -10.40 -3.30 -7.94
N THR A 238 -10.97 -4.22 -7.18
CA THR A 238 -12.38 -4.54 -7.22
C THR A 238 -13.09 -3.96 -5.99
N HIS A 239 -14.39 -4.16 -5.89
CA HIS A 239 -15.14 -3.80 -4.69
C HIS A 239 -14.56 -4.46 -3.43
N ILE A 240 -14.00 -5.68 -3.51
CA ILE A 240 -13.46 -6.41 -2.35
C ILE A 240 -12.36 -5.59 -1.65
N GLU A 241 -11.40 -5.07 -2.41
CA GLU A 241 -10.31 -4.29 -1.84
C GLU A 241 -10.81 -2.94 -1.32
N VAL A 242 -11.69 -2.25 -2.05
CA VAL A 242 -12.25 -0.96 -1.62
C VAL A 242 -13.04 -1.11 -0.32
N GLU A 243 -13.89 -2.15 -0.24
CA GLU A 243 -14.71 -2.47 0.92
C GLU A 243 -13.88 -2.90 2.15
N ARG A 244 -12.61 -3.29 1.98
CA ARG A 244 -11.63 -3.54 3.06
C ARG A 244 -10.84 -2.30 3.44
N ILE A 245 -10.34 -1.54 2.45
CA ILE A 245 -9.50 -0.36 2.66
C ILE A 245 -10.26 0.76 3.37
N VAL A 246 -11.51 1.04 3.00
CA VAL A 246 -12.28 2.15 3.60
C VAL A 246 -12.52 1.97 5.11
N PRO A 247 -13.00 0.80 5.60
CA PRO A 247 -13.07 0.55 7.03
C PRO A 247 -11.70 0.56 7.72
N TRP A 248 -10.65 0.09 7.05
CA TRP A 248 -9.30 0.15 7.62
C TRP A 248 -8.87 1.60 7.85
N LEU A 249 -9.09 2.49 6.87
CA LEU A 249 -8.77 3.92 6.97
C LEU A 249 -9.60 4.62 8.06
N GLN A 250 -10.88 4.25 8.19
CA GLN A 250 -11.75 4.73 9.27
C GLN A 250 -11.17 4.40 10.66
N ASN A 251 -10.66 3.17 10.83
CA ASN A 251 -10.18 2.68 12.12
C ASN A 251 -8.72 3.06 12.43
N ASN A 252 -7.93 3.46 11.42
CA ASN A 252 -6.49 3.69 11.54
C ASN A 252 -6.03 5.06 11.01
N PRO A 253 -6.72 6.19 11.30
CA PRO A 253 -6.46 7.47 10.63
C PRO A 253 -5.05 8.05 10.85
N ARG A 254 -4.38 7.68 11.96
CA ARG A 254 -3.03 8.15 12.31
C ARG A 254 -1.94 7.11 12.03
N HIS A 255 -2.30 5.98 11.45
CA HIS A 255 -1.34 4.90 11.20
C HIS A 255 -0.40 5.26 10.02
N PRO A 256 0.89 4.88 10.03
CA PRO A 256 1.84 5.24 8.96
C PRO A 256 1.40 4.76 7.56
N MET A 257 0.68 3.64 7.49
CA MET A 257 0.13 3.09 6.23
C MET A 257 -1.07 3.88 5.68
N THR A 258 -1.63 4.83 6.41
CA THR A 258 -2.79 5.62 5.95
C THR A 258 -2.49 6.38 4.68
N TYR A 259 -1.31 7.00 4.57
CA TYR A 259 -0.91 7.67 3.33
C TYR A 259 -0.86 6.72 2.14
N TYR A 260 -0.37 5.49 2.33
CA TYR A 260 -0.28 4.51 1.26
C TYR A 260 -1.67 4.03 0.84
N LEU A 261 -2.50 3.59 1.78
CA LEU A 261 -3.82 3.03 1.48
C LEU A 261 -4.82 4.10 1.00
N LEU A 262 -4.71 5.34 1.50
CA LEU A 262 -5.46 6.46 0.92
C LEU A 262 -5.04 6.69 -0.53
N THR A 263 -3.74 6.69 -0.84
CA THR A 263 -3.24 6.90 -2.21
C THR A 263 -3.68 5.78 -3.16
N VAL A 264 -3.68 4.53 -2.70
CA VAL A 264 -4.25 3.37 -3.40
C VAL A 264 -5.72 3.62 -3.74
N LEU A 265 -6.52 4.03 -2.76
CA LEU A 265 -7.95 4.29 -2.93
C LEU A 265 -8.21 5.47 -3.89
N LEU A 266 -7.49 6.58 -3.73
CA LEU A 266 -7.61 7.73 -4.61
C LEU A 266 -7.22 7.36 -6.06
N GLY A 267 -6.13 6.61 -6.24
CA GLY A 267 -5.65 6.15 -7.55
C GLY A 267 -6.64 5.24 -8.27
N ALA A 268 -7.37 4.39 -7.53
CA ALA A 268 -8.43 3.55 -8.11
C ALA A 268 -9.59 4.36 -8.70
N PHE A 269 -9.78 5.58 -8.23
CA PHE A 269 -10.85 6.51 -8.62
C PHE A 269 -10.33 7.65 -9.52
N ASP A 270 -9.12 7.54 -10.05
CA ASP A 270 -8.58 8.57 -10.94
C ASP A 270 -9.34 8.61 -12.28
N PRO A 271 -9.46 9.81 -12.88
CA PRO A 271 -9.97 9.92 -14.24
C PRO A 271 -9.04 9.17 -15.19
N VAL A 272 -9.63 8.51 -16.18
CA VAL A 272 -8.94 7.75 -17.22
C VAL A 272 -9.74 7.81 -18.50
N ASP A 273 -9.09 7.62 -19.64
CA ASP A 273 -9.77 7.46 -20.93
C ASP A 273 -10.87 6.37 -20.83
N PRO A 274 -12.15 6.70 -21.08
CA PRO A 274 -13.26 5.74 -20.97
C PRO A 274 -13.15 4.58 -21.97
N ASP A 275 -12.55 4.81 -23.13
CA ASP A 275 -12.42 3.77 -24.17
C ASP A 275 -11.26 2.82 -23.88
N SER A 276 -10.35 3.24 -22.99
CA SER A 276 -9.28 2.38 -22.50
C SER A 276 -9.81 1.21 -21.66
N ARG A 277 -9.04 0.13 -21.64
CA ARG A 277 -9.29 -1.04 -20.80
C ARG A 277 -9.44 -0.69 -19.31
N VAL A 278 -8.59 0.21 -18.81
CA VAL A 278 -8.65 0.69 -17.42
C VAL A 278 -9.96 1.44 -17.16
N GLY A 279 -10.42 2.24 -18.13
CA GLY A 279 -11.71 2.91 -18.08
C GLY A 279 -12.88 1.94 -17.95
N GLN A 280 -12.88 0.87 -18.73
CA GLN A 280 -13.90 -0.18 -18.67
C GLN A 280 -13.93 -0.89 -17.31
N LEU A 281 -12.76 -1.27 -16.77
CA LEU A 281 -12.65 -1.90 -15.45
C LEU A 281 -13.16 -0.97 -14.33
N ARG A 282 -12.81 0.32 -14.39
CA ARG A 282 -13.28 1.31 -13.42
C ARG A 282 -14.79 1.58 -13.55
N GLN A 283 -15.36 1.49 -14.75
CA GLN A 283 -16.81 1.61 -14.92
C GLN A 283 -17.56 0.49 -14.20
N VAL A 284 -17.04 -0.75 -14.22
CA VAL A 284 -17.60 -1.87 -13.45
C VAL A 284 -17.53 -1.58 -11.96
N LEU A 285 -16.40 -1.05 -11.47
CA LEU A 285 -16.24 -0.66 -10.07
C LEU A 285 -17.28 0.41 -9.65
N ALA A 286 -17.44 1.47 -10.45
CA ALA A 286 -18.37 2.57 -10.18
C ALA A 286 -19.83 2.12 -10.08
N THR A 287 -20.21 1.10 -10.85
CA THR A 287 -21.59 0.63 -10.98
C THR A 287 -21.91 -0.61 -10.13
N THR A 288 -20.96 -1.09 -9.33
CA THR A 288 -21.16 -2.27 -8.46
C THR A 288 -22.11 -1.95 -7.30
N PRO A 289 -23.30 -2.59 -7.19
CA PRO A 289 -24.31 -2.21 -6.19
C PRO A 289 -23.88 -2.38 -4.73
N SER A 290 -23.14 -3.45 -4.40
CA SER A 290 -22.65 -3.69 -3.04
C SER A 290 -21.73 -2.56 -2.58
N LEU A 291 -20.86 -2.11 -3.49
CA LEU A 291 -19.92 -1.04 -3.23
C LEU A 291 -20.64 0.29 -3.05
N LEU A 292 -21.59 0.63 -3.93
CA LEU A 292 -22.40 1.84 -3.81
C LEU A 292 -23.08 1.92 -2.43
N SER A 293 -23.75 0.84 -2.02
CA SER A 293 -24.40 0.75 -0.70
C SER A 293 -23.39 0.94 0.43
N ARG A 294 -22.26 0.23 0.38
CA ARG A 294 -21.26 0.30 1.46
C ARG A 294 -20.61 1.68 1.56
N MET A 295 -20.30 2.30 0.44
CA MET A 295 -19.72 3.65 0.41
C MET A 295 -20.71 4.68 0.94
N LYS A 296 -21.99 4.57 0.59
CA LYS A 296 -23.07 5.39 1.17
C LYS A 296 -23.09 5.25 2.69
N ASP A 297 -23.12 4.04 3.23
CA ASP A 297 -23.18 3.79 4.67
C ASP A 297 -21.93 4.28 5.41
N LYS A 298 -20.74 4.15 4.81
CA LYS A 298 -19.49 4.55 5.44
C LYS A 298 -19.19 6.04 5.36
N LEU A 299 -19.68 6.73 4.33
CA LEU A 299 -19.37 8.12 4.04
C LEU A 299 -20.53 9.08 4.31
N GLN A 300 -21.73 8.60 4.63
CA GLN A 300 -22.86 9.44 5.02
C GLN A 300 -22.53 10.34 6.23
N PRO A 301 -23.10 11.56 6.33
CA PRO A 301 -22.77 12.51 7.38
C PRO A 301 -22.87 11.97 8.82
N SER A 302 -23.86 11.12 9.08
CA SER A 302 -24.12 10.51 10.40
C SER A 302 -23.05 9.50 10.87
N THR A 303 -22.25 8.94 9.95
CA THR A 303 -21.21 7.97 10.32
C THR A 303 -19.99 8.70 10.87
N GLU A 304 -19.71 8.55 12.17
CA GLU A 304 -18.56 9.20 12.81
C GLU A 304 -17.22 8.56 12.38
N TRP A 305 -16.24 9.44 12.13
CA TRP A 305 -14.86 9.09 11.86
C TRP A 305 -13.98 9.87 12.83
N THR A 306 -12.97 9.23 13.40
CA THR A 306 -11.99 9.89 14.27
C THR A 306 -11.27 11.03 13.56
N GLU A 307 -11.07 10.92 12.24
CA GLU A 307 -10.52 11.96 11.38
C GLU A 307 -11.54 12.36 10.30
N PRO A 308 -12.39 13.38 10.56
CA PRO A 308 -13.44 13.80 9.63
C PRO A 308 -12.89 14.27 8.27
N GLY A 309 -11.73 14.94 8.26
CA GLY A 309 -11.08 15.40 7.04
C GLY A 309 -10.66 14.25 6.10
N LEU A 310 -10.24 13.11 6.66
CA LEU A 310 -9.95 11.90 5.89
C LEU A 310 -11.21 11.33 5.24
N LYS A 311 -12.30 11.20 6.01
CA LYS A 311 -13.62 10.78 5.49
C LYS A 311 -14.07 11.68 4.34
N ALA A 312 -13.98 12.98 4.55
CA ALA A 312 -14.40 13.98 3.58
C ALA A 312 -13.55 13.94 2.30
N THR A 313 -12.24 13.71 2.42
CA THR A 313 -11.34 13.50 1.27
C THR A 313 -11.77 12.30 0.43
N ILE A 314 -12.10 11.17 1.08
CA ILE A 314 -12.59 9.97 0.41
C ILE A 314 -13.96 10.23 -0.23
N LEU A 315 -14.88 10.88 0.49
CA LEU A 315 -16.20 11.26 -0.03
C LEU A 315 -16.08 12.13 -1.28
N LEU A 316 -15.22 13.14 -1.27
CA LEU A 316 -15.01 14.01 -2.43
C LEU A 316 -14.53 13.20 -3.63
N LYS A 317 -13.48 12.39 -3.46
CA LYS A 317 -12.93 11.59 -4.56
C LYS A 317 -13.96 10.60 -5.13
N TRP A 318 -14.65 9.88 -4.25
CA TRP A 318 -15.70 8.94 -4.62
C TRP A 318 -16.82 9.62 -5.40
N THR A 319 -17.27 10.79 -4.93
CA THR A 319 -18.33 11.56 -5.58
C THR A 319 -17.92 12.00 -6.98
N LEU A 320 -16.70 12.52 -7.14
CA LEU A 320 -16.18 12.94 -8.45
C LEU A 320 -16.04 11.76 -9.42
N PHE A 321 -15.68 10.58 -8.91
CA PHE A 321 -15.63 9.34 -9.68
C PHE A 321 -17.02 8.90 -10.18
N LEU A 322 -18.06 9.00 -9.32
CA LEU A 322 -19.43 8.72 -9.73
C LEU A 322 -19.98 9.77 -10.72
N THR A 323 -19.64 11.05 -10.54
CA THR A 323 -20.00 12.11 -11.49
C THR A 323 -19.45 11.82 -12.87
N GLU A 324 -18.18 11.40 -12.95
CA GLU A 324 -17.53 11.04 -14.20
C GLU A 324 -18.16 9.80 -14.85
N ALA A 325 -18.47 8.76 -14.06
CA ALA A 325 -19.19 7.59 -14.55
C ALA A 325 -20.59 7.94 -15.11
N ARG A 326 -21.31 8.87 -14.46
CA ARG A 326 -22.60 9.39 -14.96
C ARG A 326 -22.46 10.18 -16.25
N HIS A 327 -21.43 11.02 -16.37
CA HIS A 327 -21.21 11.78 -17.62
C HIS A 327 -20.98 10.85 -18.82
N ARG A 328 -20.40 9.67 -18.58
CA ARG A 328 -20.15 8.64 -19.61
C ARG A 328 -21.39 7.82 -19.93
N ASP A 329 -22.22 7.54 -18.92
CA ASP A 329 -23.45 6.76 -19.06
C ASP A 329 -24.66 7.54 -18.52
N PRO A 330 -25.39 8.25 -19.40
CA PRO A 330 -26.60 8.98 -19.04
C PRO A 330 -27.69 8.12 -18.40
N SER A 331 -27.68 6.80 -18.62
CA SER A 331 -28.67 5.89 -17.99
C SER A 331 -28.53 5.82 -16.46
N LEU A 332 -27.40 6.28 -15.92
CA LEU A 332 -27.17 6.34 -14.48
C LEU A 332 -27.89 7.51 -13.80
N GLU A 333 -28.33 8.53 -14.53
CA GLU A 333 -28.87 9.79 -13.96
C GLU A 333 -30.00 9.59 -12.93
N HIS A 334 -30.86 8.59 -13.14
CA HIS A 334 -32.00 8.33 -12.24
C HIS A 334 -31.71 7.26 -11.18
N LYS A 335 -30.55 6.60 -11.26
CA LYS A 335 -30.14 5.58 -10.28
C LYS A 335 -29.68 6.22 -8.99
N GLU A 336 -30.02 5.58 -7.88
CA GLU A 336 -29.54 5.98 -6.55
C GLU A 336 -28.00 5.98 -6.53
N GLY A 337 -27.42 7.00 -5.90
CA GLY A 337 -25.98 7.26 -5.89
C GLY A 337 -25.48 8.18 -7.01
N PHE A 338 -26.27 8.35 -8.09
CA PHE A 338 -25.87 9.13 -9.28
C PHE A 338 -26.73 10.37 -9.53
N ARG A 339 -27.81 10.56 -8.77
CA ARG A 339 -28.70 11.72 -8.93
C ARG A 339 -27.93 13.01 -8.71
N THR A 340 -28.21 14.04 -9.52
CA THR A 340 -27.54 15.36 -9.41
C THR A 340 -27.57 15.90 -7.99
N GLU A 341 -28.74 15.88 -7.35
CA GLU A 341 -28.92 16.41 -6.00
C GLU A 341 -28.05 15.67 -4.96
N GLU A 342 -27.90 14.35 -5.10
CA GLU A 342 -27.08 13.52 -4.22
C GLU A 342 -25.58 13.82 -4.42
N LEU A 343 -25.13 13.90 -5.68
CA LEU A 343 -23.74 14.21 -6.01
C LEU A 343 -23.35 15.63 -5.57
N GLU A 344 -24.18 16.64 -5.85
CA GLU A 344 -23.95 18.02 -5.40
C GLU A 344 -23.91 18.11 -3.87
N THR A 345 -24.83 17.42 -3.19
CA THR A 345 -24.88 17.38 -1.72
C THR A 345 -23.63 16.71 -1.14
N ASN A 346 -23.14 15.63 -1.76
CA ASN A 346 -21.92 14.96 -1.30
C ASN A 346 -20.67 15.81 -1.50
N VAL A 347 -20.56 16.57 -2.60
CA VAL A 347 -19.50 17.57 -2.78
C VAL A 347 -19.56 18.60 -1.66
N TRP A 348 -20.75 19.15 -1.37
CA TRP A 348 -20.93 20.12 -0.29
C TRP A 348 -20.50 19.54 1.07
N ASN A 349 -20.96 18.34 1.40
CA ASN A 349 -20.63 17.64 2.64
C ASN A 349 -19.12 17.38 2.77
N ALA A 350 -18.44 17.03 1.67
CA ALA A 350 -17.01 16.83 1.69
C ALA A 350 -16.24 18.14 1.92
N VAL A 351 -16.68 19.25 1.32
CA VAL A 351 -16.02 20.54 1.55
C VAL A 351 -16.23 21.03 2.98
N GLN A 352 -17.45 20.91 3.52
CA GLN A 352 -17.75 21.25 4.91
C GLN A 352 -17.10 20.29 5.92
N GLY A 353 -16.83 19.06 5.51
CA GLY A 353 -16.11 18.06 6.30
C GLY A 353 -14.59 18.19 6.26
N ASP A 354 -14.05 19.35 5.84
CA ASP A 354 -12.62 19.67 5.87
C ASP A 354 -11.73 18.83 4.93
N ALA A 355 -12.26 18.35 3.79
CA ALA A 355 -11.44 17.63 2.79
C ALA A 355 -10.20 18.44 2.35
N PHE A 356 -10.37 19.74 2.03
CA PHE A 356 -9.24 20.57 1.59
C PHE A 356 -8.27 20.94 2.73
N SER A 357 -8.78 21.12 3.94
CA SER A 357 -7.95 21.34 5.14
C SER A 357 -7.06 20.13 5.41
N TYR A 358 -7.63 18.92 5.33
CA TYR A 358 -6.90 17.66 5.47
C TYR A 358 -5.80 17.50 4.42
N LEU A 359 -6.11 17.77 3.15
CA LEU A 359 -5.12 17.74 2.07
C LEU A 359 -4.00 18.76 2.30
N ALA A 360 -4.34 20.00 2.69
CA ALA A 360 -3.34 21.04 2.94
C ALA A 360 -2.41 20.69 4.10
N ILE A 361 -2.94 20.18 5.21
CA ILE A 361 -2.17 19.70 6.36
C ILE A 361 -1.28 18.53 5.95
N SER A 362 -1.82 17.58 5.18
CA SER A 362 -1.08 16.42 4.70
C SER A 362 0.11 16.82 3.82
N VAL A 363 -0.11 17.69 2.83
CA VAL A 363 0.95 18.22 1.96
C VAL A 363 2.01 18.95 2.78
N ALA A 364 1.59 19.71 3.77
CA ALA A 364 2.50 20.41 4.65
C ALA A 364 3.36 19.47 5.51
N LYS A 365 2.77 18.42 6.08
CA LYS A 365 3.49 17.39 6.84
C LYS A 365 4.50 16.63 5.97
N LEU A 366 4.20 16.45 4.68
CA LEU A 366 5.07 15.78 3.71
C LEU A 366 6.21 16.66 3.18
N ARG A 367 6.22 17.97 3.46
CA ARG A 367 7.31 18.86 3.07
C ARG A 367 8.48 18.71 4.04
N ARG A 368 9.66 18.41 3.50
CA ARG A 368 10.91 18.30 4.27
C ARG A 368 11.37 19.63 4.86
N GLU A 369 11.29 20.71 4.09
CA GLU A 369 11.78 22.04 4.46
C GLU A 369 11.20 23.12 3.53
N GLY A 370 10.88 24.30 4.07
CA GLY A 370 10.43 25.46 3.32
C GLY A 370 9.55 26.39 4.14
N THR A 371 9.86 27.68 4.17
CA THR A 371 8.98 28.69 4.76
C THR A 371 7.68 28.75 3.95
N PHE A 372 6.55 28.79 4.65
CA PHE A 372 5.30 29.13 4.00
C PHE A 372 5.43 30.55 3.43
N PRO A 373 5.03 30.78 2.15
CA PRO A 373 4.89 32.13 1.65
C PRO A 373 4.03 32.94 2.63
N SER A 374 4.41 34.20 2.87
CA SER A 374 3.63 35.11 3.71
C SER A 374 2.17 35.14 3.23
N GLY A 375 1.22 34.75 4.11
CA GLY A 375 -0.20 34.66 3.78
C GLY A 375 -0.69 33.28 3.29
N SER A 376 0.15 32.24 3.25
CA SER A 376 -0.30 30.89 2.92
C SER A 376 -1.20 30.31 4.01
N TYR A 377 -2.41 29.88 3.63
CA TYR A 377 -3.36 29.20 4.51
C TYR A 377 -2.73 27.98 5.20
N ALA A 378 -1.97 27.17 4.46
CA ALA A 378 -1.27 26.02 5.03
C ALA A 378 -0.35 26.44 6.19
N GLY A 379 0.40 27.54 6.04
CA GLY A 379 1.26 28.08 7.10
C GLY A 379 0.52 28.60 8.33
N THR A 380 -0.75 28.97 8.20
CA THR A 380 -1.63 29.34 9.32
C THR A 380 -2.23 28.11 9.99
N VAL A 381 -2.61 27.08 9.22
CA VAL A 381 -3.20 25.83 9.74
C VAL A 381 -2.17 24.96 10.47
N ILE A 382 -0.89 24.97 10.06
CA ILE A 382 0.17 24.17 10.71
C ILE A 382 0.64 24.77 12.04
N ARG A 383 0.30 26.04 12.35
CA ARG A 383 0.63 26.66 13.64
C ARG A 383 -0.17 26.12 14.83
N LEU A 384 -0.98 25.07 14.62
CA LEU A 384 -1.57 24.29 15.70
C LEU A 384 -0.46 23.48 16.41
N PRO A 385 -0.32 23.58 17.74
CA PRO A 385 0.72 22.86 18.47
C PRO A 385 0.33 21.39 18.60
N GLU A 386 0.72 20.54 17.65
CA GLU A 386 0.62 19.08 17.84
C GLU A 386 1.89 18.58 18.52
N ALA A 387 1.91 18.70 19.86
CA ALA A 387 2.87 18.04 20.74
C ALA A 387 2.52 16.54 21.00
N GLU A 388 1.65 15.95 20.20
CA GLU A 388 1.22 14.56 20.34
C GLU A 388 1.66 13.75 19.11
N GLN A 389 2.68 12.92 19.31
CA GLN A 389 3.12 11.81 18.44
C GLN A 389 2.97 12.10 16.94
N GLN A 390 3.95 12.78 16.36
CA GLN A 390 4.05 12.86 14.90
C GLN A 390 4.05 11.43 14.33
N PRO A 391 3.07 11.05 13.49
CA PRO A 391 3.05 9.74 12.88
C PRO A 391 4.29 9.58 11.97
N ASP A 392 4.86 8.37 11.92
CA ASP A 392 5.94 8.04 10.96
C ASP A 392 5.45 8.46 9.55
N LEU A 393 6.13 9.43 8.96
CA LEU A 393 5.84 9.90 7.61
C LEU A 393 6.15 8.79 6.59
N PRO A 394 5.46 8.76 5.44
CA PRO A 394 5.78 7.84 4.36
C PRO A 394 7.20 8.09 3.83
N ASP A 395 7.81 7.08 3.23
CA ASP A 395 9.14 7.21 2.62
C ASP A 395 9.08 8.16 1.43
N GLU A 396 10.21 8.82 1.14
CA GLU A 396 10.32 9.77 0.03
C GLU A 396 9.95 9.16 -1.32
N ASP A 397 10.27 7.88 -1.53
CA ASP A 397 10.04 7.20 -2.81
C ASP A 397 8.54 7.14 -3.17
N PHE A 398 7.66 7.09 -2.17
CA PHE A 398 6.20 7.05 -2.39
C PHE A 398 5.55 8.44 -2.30
N ARG A 399 6.28 9.46 -1.85
CA ARG A 399 5.78 10.82 -1.70
C ARG A 399 5.25 11.40 -3.00
N SER A 400 5.92 11.13 -4.13
CA SER A 400 5.47 11.60 -5.44
C SER A 400 4.08 11.05 -5.79
N ALA A 401 3.83 9.77 -5.51
CA ALA A 401 2.52 9.15 -5.73
C ALA A 401 1.42 9.80 -4.89
N ILE A 402 1.69 10.10 -3.61
CA ILE A 402 0.75 10.77 -2.71
C ILE A 402 0.39 12.16 -3.27
N LEU A 403 1.41 12.96 -3.62
CA LEU A 403 1.22 14.30 -4.15
C LEU A 403 0.47 14.29 -5.48
N GLN A 404 0.77 13.33 -6.36
CA GLN A 404 0.06 13.16 -7.63
C GLN A 404 -1.41 12.79 -7.42
N ALA A 405 -1.73 11.92 -6.46
CA ALA A 405 -3.11 11.56 -6.14
C ALA A 405 -3.90 12.77 -5.60
N PHE A 406 -3.27 13.59 -4.74
CA PHE A 406 -3.88 14.81 -4.22
C PHE A 406 -4.08 15.87 -5.32
N GLU A 407 -3.09 16.06 -6.18
CA GLU A 407 -3.20 16.95 -7.34
C GLU A 407 -4.34 16.51 -8.26
N THR A 408 -4.43 15.22 -8.55
CA THR A 408 -5.47 14.66 -9.42
C THR A 408 -6.87 14.84 -8.81
N LEU A 409 -7.02 14.67 -7.50
CA LEU A 409 -8.25 14.99 -6.78
C LEU A 409 -8.62 16.48 -6.93
N VAL A 410 -7.69 17.40 -6.70
CA VAL A 410 -7.93 18.84 -6.83
C VAL A 410 -8.33 19.21 -8.27
N ARG A 411 -7.62 18.67 -9.27
CA ARG A 411 -7.97 18.87 -10.70
C ARG A 411 -9.36 18.33 -11.04
N SER A 412 -9.71 17.16 -10.51
CA SER A 412 -11.03 16.56 -10.68
C SER A 412 -12.12 17.43 -10.05
N ALA A 413 -11.88 17.98 -8.85
CA ALA A 413 -12.82 18.89 -8.19
C ALA A 413 -13.03 20.18 -8.98
N ILE A 414 -11.96 20.76 -9.54
CA ILE A 414 -12.06 21.94 -10.41
C ILE A 414 -12.88 21.63 -11.67
N THR A 415 -12.70 20.43 -12.24
CA THR A 415 -13.35 20.04 -13.50
C THR A 415 -14.83 19.71 -13.30
N HIS A 416 -15.15 18.88 -12.31
CA HIS A 416 -16.50 18.32 -12.15
C HIS A 416 -17.35 18.99 -11.06
N ALA A 417 -16.77 19.80 -10.18
CA ALA A 417 -17.49 20.45 -9.07
C ALA A 417 -17.37 21.99 -9.12
N SER A 418 -17.09 22.57 -10.30
CA SER A 418 -16.87 24.01 -10.43
C SER A 418 -18.09 24.86 -10.03
N SER A 419 -19.30 24.39 -10.30
CA SER A 419 -20.55 25.05 -9.89
C SER A 419 -20.70 25.05 -8.38
N GLU A 420 -20.40 23.94 -7.73
CA GLU A 420 -20.52 23.74 -6.28
C GLU A 420 -19.49 24.61 -5.56
N LEU A 421 -18.25 24.64 -6.04
CA LEU A 421 -17.20 25.50 -5.52
C LEU A 421 -17.57 26.98 -5.63
N ARG A 422 -18.23 27.39 -6.73
CA ARG A 422 -18.74 28.76 -6.89
C ARG A 422 -19.86 29.08 -5.89
N LYS A 423 -20.82 28.15 -5.70
CA LYS A 423 -21.89 28.26 -4.70
C LYS A 423 -21.31 28.38 -3.28
N ILE A 424 -20.28 27.59 -2.95
CA ILE A 424 -19.56 27.64 -1.66
C ILE A 424 -18.91 29.00 -1.46
N LYS A 425 -18.15 29.49 -2.45
CA LYS A 425 -17.51 30.80 -2.39
C LYS A 425 -18.54 31.91 -2.13
N GLN A 426 -19.64 31.94 -2.90
CA GLN A 426 -20.66 32.96 -2.75
C GLN A 426 -21.28 32.94 -1.34
N ARG A 427 -21.58 31.76 -0.79
CA ARG A 427 -22.09 31.63 0.58
C ARG A 427 -21.10 32.13 1.63
N GLN A 428 -19.80 31.87 1.46
CA GLN A 428 -18.76 32.38 2.36
C GLN A 428 -18.64 33.90 2.28
N GLU A 429 -18.71 34.48 1.08
CA GLU A 429 -18.72 35.93 0.88
C GLU A 429 -19.96 36.56 1.53
N ASP A 430 -21.15 35.99 1.32
CA ASP A 430 -22.40 36.45 1.92
C ASP A 430 -22.37 36.37 3.45
N PHE A 431 -21.84 35.29 4.02
CA PHE A 431 -21.67 35.14 5.47
C PHE A 431 -20.74 36.20 6.06
N ASN A 432 -19.60 36.45 5.41
CA ASN A 432 -18.65 37.47 5.84
C ASN A 432 -19.24 38.88 5.75
N LEU A 433 -20.00 39.17 4.69
CA LEU A 433 -20.69 40.45 4.51
C LEU A 433 -21.81 40.65 5.53
N ALA A 434 -22.56 39.60 5.86
CA ALA A 434 -23.60 39.62 6.89
C ALA A 434 -22.98 39.91 8.28
N ASN A 435 -21.89 39.23 8.63
CA ASN A 435 -21.19 39.43 9.90
C ASN A 435 -20.56 40.84 10.01
N ALA A 436 -19.95 41.34 8.92
CA ALA A 436 -19.40 42.70 8.89
C ALA A 436 -20.49 43.77 9.08
N ARG A 437 -21.71 43.53 8.57
CA ARG A 437 -22.87 44.41 8.79
C ARG A 437 -23.38 44.31 10.23
N SER A 438 -23.45 43.10 10.81
CA SER A 438 -23.86 42.94 12.21
C SER A 438 -22.87 43.59 13.19
N ASP A 439 -21.56 43.46 12.96
CA ASP A 439 -20.55 44.09 13.81
C ASP A 439 -20.59 45.62 13.72
N ARG A 440 -20.77 46.19 12.51
CA ARG A 440 -20.99 47.63 12.36
C ARG A 440 -22.25 48.11 13.08
N SER A 441 -23.34 47.33 13.03
CA SER A 441 -24.57 47.68 13.75
C SER A 441 -24.48 47.51 15.27
N ARG A 442 -23.65 46.58 15.78
CA ARG A 442 -23.33 46.46 17.20
C ARG A 442 -22.44 47.61 17.69
N MET A 443 -21.42 48.00 16.92
CA MET A 443 -20.58 49.16 17.24
C MET A 443 -21.38 50.46 17.29
N PHE A 444 -22.37 50.63 16.41
CA PHE A 444 -23.27 51.80 16.45
C PHE A 444 -24.18 51.82 17.68
N ARG A 445 -24.62 50.65 18.17
CA ARG A 445 -25.45 50.54 19.38
C ARG A 445 -24.65 50.66 20.68
N SER A 446 -23.35 50.33 20.68
CA SER A 446 -22.48 50.51 21.86
C SER A 446 -21.92 51.93 22.00
N ALA A 447 -22.13 52.79 21.00
CA ALA A 447 -21.68 54.18 20.97
C ALA A 447 -22.82 55.20 21.19
N SER A 448 -24.01 54.72 21.59
CA SER A 448 -25.18 55.54 21.93
C SER A 448 -25.44 55.55 23.43
#